data_AF-A0A7Y1URR5-F1
#
_entry.id   AF-A0A7Y1URR5-F1
#
_cell.length_a   1.000
_cell.length_b   1.000
_cell.length_c   1.000
_cell.angle_alpha   90.00
_cell.angle_beta   90.00
_cell.angle_gamma   90.00
#
_symmetry.space_group_name_H-M   'P 1'
#
loop_
_entity.id
_entity.type
_entity.pdbx_description
1 polymer ?
#
loop_
_entity_poly.entity_id
_entity_poly.type
_entity_poly.pdbx_seq_one_letter_code
_entity_poly.pdbx_strand_id
1 'polypeptide(L)'
;LRQWKLSEVDMQAQEYWDDFTKMKHRMLERTSTDQAPWTIIRSNSKPKARLNAMKVILNAVDYADRDESLDFKPDPKIVISGLDELARMDREVDELGRSVN
;
A
#
# COMPACT_ATOMS: atom_id res chain seq x y z
N LEU A 1 12.11 -16.37 -6.52
CA LEU A 1 12.23 -15.99 -5.08
C LEU A 1 13.41 -16.75 -4.46
N ARG A 2 13.92 -16.37 -3.29
CA ARG A 2 14.92 -17.20 -2.60
C ARG A 2 14.20 -18.30 -1.81
N GLN A 3 14.67 -19.54 -1.87
CA GLN A 3 13.96 -20.71 -1.35
C GLN A 3 13.66 -20.63 0.16
N TRP A 4 14.57 -20.08 0.95
CA TRP A 4 14.42 -19.95 2.41
C TRP A 4 13.31 -18.98 2.86
N LYS A 5 12.71 -18.22 1.94
CA LYS A 5 11.59 -17.30 2.23
C LYS A 5 10.22 -17.90 1.95
N LEU A 6 10.15 -19.13 1.43
CA LEU A 6 8.90 -19.80 1.09
C LEU A 6 8.43 -20.62 2.28
N SER A 7 7.27 -20.27 2.81
CA SER A 7 6.54 -21.03 3.81
C SER A 7 5.34 -21.75 3.18
N GLU A 8 4.76 -22.71 3.91
CA GLU A 8 3.52 -23.39 3.49
C GLU A 8 2.36 -22.40 3.33
N VAL A 9 2.31 -21.38 4.19
CA VAL A 9 1.32 -20.28 4.12
C VAL A 9 1.45 -19.51 2.81
N ASP A 10 2.67 -19.25 2.33
CA ASP A 10 2.88 -18.55 1.06
C ASP A 10 2.33 -19.33 -0.14
N MET A 11 2.31 -20.67 -0.07
CA MET A 11 1.76 -21.49 -1.15
C MET A 11 0.22 -21.43 -1.18
N GLN A 12 -0.40 -21.43 0.00
CA GLN A 12 -1.87 -21.36 0.14
C GLN A 12 -2.42 -19.95 -0.09
N ALA A 13 -1.62 -18.91 0.15
CA ALA A 13 -2.05 -17.52 0.05
C ALA A 13 -2.65 -17.15 -1.32
N GLN A 14 -2.24 -17.82 -2.39
CA GLN A 14 -2.77 -17.60 -3.73
C GLN A 14 -4.25 -18.02 -3.85
N GLU A 15 -4.67 -19.09 -3.17
CA GLU A 15 -6.06 -19.56 -3.14
C GLU A 15 -6.95 -18.59 -2.34
N TYR A 16 -6.41 -17.99 -1.28
CA TYR A 16 -7.09 -17.04 -0.41
C TYR A 16 -6.98 -15.58 -0.87
N TRP A 17 -6.64 -15.33 -2.13
CA TRP A 17 -6.42 -13.98 -2.65
C TRP A 17 -7.60 -13.04 -2.38
N ASP A 18 -8.82 -13.52 -2.65
CA ASP A 18 -10.04 -12.73 -2.46
C ASP A 18 -10.30 -12.46 -0.97
N ASP A 19 -10.04 -13.42 -0.08
CA ASP A 19 -10.20 -13.24 1.37
C ASP A 19 -9.20 -12.24 1.93
N PHE A 20 -7.93 -12.29 1.52
CA PHE A 20 -6.94 -11.27 1.86
C PHE A 20 -7.35 -9.89 1.34
N THR A 21 -7.95 -9.83 0.15
CA THR A 21 -8.45 -8.58 -0.43
C THR A 21 -9.61 -8.01 0.39
N LYS A 22 -10.57 -8.85 0.82
CA LYS A 22 -11.65 -8.46 1.74
C LYS A 22 -11.11 -7.98 3.09
N MET A 23 -10.11 -8.66 3.65
CA MET A 23 -9.51 -8.25 4.92
C MET A 23 -8.72 -6.94 4.79
N LYS A 24 -8.02 -6.72 3.67
CA LYS A 24 -7.34 -5.45 3.37
C LYS A 24 -8.35 -4.30 3.32
N HIS A 25 -9.48 -4.49 2.64
CA HIS A 25 -10.57 -3.49 2.58
C HIS A 25 -11.02 -3.09 3.99
N ARG A 26 -11.44 -4.08 4.79
CA ARG A 26 -11.92 -3.88 6.17
C ARG A 26 -10.86 -3.24 7.07
N MET A 27 -9.58 -3.58 6.89
CA MET A 27 -8.49 -2.97 7.63
C MET A 27 -8.37 -1.47 7.30
N LEU A 28 -8.35 -1.12 6.01
CA LEU A 28 -8.23 0.27 5.57
C LEU A 28 -9.43 1.11 6.05
N GLU A 29 -10.65 0.59 5.87
CA GLU A 29 -11.88 1.24 6.33
C GLU A 29 -11.86 1.56 7.82
N ARG A 30 -11.40 0.62 8.66
CA ARG A 30 -11.49 0.76 10.12
C ARG A 30 -10.32 1.49 10.76
N THR A 31 -9.16 1.52 10.11
CA THR A 31 -7.92 1.94 10.77
C THR A 31 -7.16 3.06 10.05
N SER A 32 -7.56 3.43 8.83
CA SER A 32 -7.00 4.61 8.17
C SER A 32 -7.70 5.87 8.68
N THR A 33 -7.07 6.55 9.64
CA THR A 33 -7.63 7.75 10.28
C THR A 33 -6.79 8.98 9.96
N ASP A 34 -7.32 10.18 10.20
CA ASP A 34 -6.57 11.43 9.97
C ASP A 34 -5.30 11.53 10.83
N GLN A 35 -5.33 10.96 12.04
CA GLN A 35 -4.18 10.95 12.95
C GLN A 35 -3.14 9.87 12.63
N ALA A 36 -3.57 8.79 11.96
CA ALA A 36 -2.74 7.67 11.57
C ALA A 36 -3.20 7.13 10.21
N PRO A 37 -2.90 7.84 9.10
CA PRO A 37 -3.38 7.44 7.79
C PRO A 37 -2.56 6.27 7.25
N TRP A 38 -3.23 5.33 6.58
CA TRP A 38 -2.52 4.34 5.79
C TRP A 38 -1.94 4.99 4.53
N THR A 39 -0.66 4.72 4.25
CA THR A 39 -0.02 5.08 2.99
C THR A 39 0.21 3.82 2.17
N ILE A 40 -0.35 3.78 0.96
CA ILE A 40 -0.26 2.62 0.07
C ILE A 40 0.89 2.82 -0.91
N ILE A 41 1.75 1.81 -1.03
CA ILE A 41 2.90 1.80 -1.93
C ILE A 41 2.72 0.71 -2.99
N ARG A 42 2.52 1.10 -4.26
CA ARG A 42 2.44 0.18 -5.39
C ARG A 42 3.81 -0.44 -5.66
N SER A 43 3.93 -1.74 -5.46
CA SER A 43 5.24 -2.41 -5.34
C SER A 43 5.66 -3.29 -6.52
N ASN A 44 4.93 -3.24 -7.65
CA ASN A 44 5.26 -4.02 -8.86
C ASN A 44 6.71 -3.79 -9.34
N SER A 45 7.23 -2.55 -9.19
CA SER A 45 8.65 -2.24 -9.37
C SER A 45 9.34 -2.02 -8.02
N LYS A 46 10.08 -3.03 -7.55
CA LYS A 46 10.77 -2.97 -6.25
C LYS A 46 11.70 -1.76 -6.07
N PRO A 47 12.53 -1.36 -7.05
CA PRO A 47 13.38 -0.19 -6.89
C PRO A 47 12.57 1.09 -6.69
N LYS A 48 11.52 1.29 -7.51
CA LYS A 48 10.68 2.49 -7.42
C LYS A 48 9.88 2.52 -6.11
N ALA A 49 9.36 1.39 -5.66
CA ALA A 49 8.62 1.29 -4.41
C ALA A 49 9.48 1.65 -3.19
N ARG A 50 10.73 1.15 -3.14
CA ARG A 50 11.68 1.46 -2.07
C ARG A 50 12.02 2.94 -2.04
N LEU A 51 12.34 3.52 -3.20
CA LEU A 51 12.65 4.95 -3.30
C LEU A 51 11.49 5.82 -2.80
N ASN A 52 10.27 5.51 -3.24
CA ASN A 52 9.10 6.28 -2.84
C ASN A 52 8.73 6.08 -1.37
N ALA A 53 8.89 4.87 -0.81
CA ALA A 53 8.71 4.65 0.62
C ALA A 53 9.70 5.48 1.46
N MET A 54 10.97 5.57 1.05
CA MET A 54 11.95 6.44 1.70
C MET A 54 11.54 7.91 1.62
N LYS A 55 11.09 8.38 0.44
CA LYS A 55 10.58 9.75 0.26
C LYS A 55 9.41 10.06 1.19
N VAL A 56 8.45 9.13 1.37
CA VAL A 56 7.33 9.30 2.30
C VAL A 56 7.83 9.51 3.73
N ILE A 57 8.73 8.65 4.21
CA ILE A 57 9.26 8.74 5.58
C ILE A 57 10.04 10.04 5.79
N LEU A 58 10.92 10.41 4.85
CA LEU A 58 11.73 11.62 4.94
C LEU A 58 10.91 12.91 4.86
N ASN A 59 9.75 12.89 4.21
CA ASN A 59 8.83 14.03 4.21
C ASN A 59 7.94 14.11 5.47
N ALA A 60 7.85 13.05 6.26
CA ALA A 60 6.98 13.00 7.44
C ALA A 60 7.63 13.62 8.69
N VAL A 61 8.94 13.88 8.66
CA VAL A 61 9.71 14.38 9.80
C VAL A 61 10.53 15.58 9.35
N ASP A 62 10.53 16.64 10.14
CA ASP A 62 11.49 17.74 9.99
C ASP A 62 12.81 17.35 10.66
N TYR A 63 13.90 17.33 9.90
CA TYR A 63 15.21 16.89 10.37
C TYR A 63 16.31 17.84 9.90
N ALA A 64 17.36 17.98 10.72
CA ALA A 64 18.49 18.85 10.42
C ALA A 64 19.32 18.34 9.23
N ASP A 65 20.01 19.27 8.55
CA ASP A 65 20.92 18.98 7.44
C ASP A 65 20.26 18.25 6.26
N ARG A 66 18.99 18.54 6.02
CA ARG A 66 18.27 18.07 4.83
C ARG A 66 18.89 18.66 3.56
N ASP A 67 19.28 17.78 2.64
CA ASP A 67 19.82 18.18 1.34
C ASP A 67 18.69 18.60 0.38
N GLU A 68 18.44 19.90 0.30
CA GLU A 68 17.42 20.50 -0.57
C GLU A 68 17.68 20.31 -2.08
N SER A 69 18.85 19.82 -2.49
CA SER A 69 19.13 19.53 -3.91
C SER A 69 18.46 18.25 -4.41
N LEU A 70 18.02 17.37 -3.50
CA LEU A 70 17.40 16.09 -3.84
C LEU A 70 15.88 16.22 -4.05
N ASP A 71 15.35 15.46 -5.01
CA ASP A 71 13.92 15.34 -5.20
C ASP A 71 13.30 14.39 -4.17
N PHE A 72 12.57 14.94 -3.20
CA PHE A 72 11.80 14.17 -2.22
C PHE A 72 10.34 13.97 -2.60
N LYS A 73 9.84 14.49 -3.72
CA LYS A 73 8.42 14.34 -4.09
C LYS A 73 8.10 12.88 -4.41
N PRO A 74 7.16 12.25 -3.69
CA PRO A 74 6.73 10.90 -4.04
C PRO A 74 5.96 10.90 -5.37
N ASP A 75 6.12 9.83 -6.16
CA ASP A 75 5.37 9.62 -7.40
C ASP A 75 3.90 9.27 -7.05
N PRO A 76 2.91 10.07 -7.49
CA PRO A 76 1.50 9.87 -7.15
C PRO A 76 0.90 8.61 -7.77
N LYS A 77 1.58 7.98 -8.74
CA LYS A 77 1.16 6.67 -9.27
C LYS A 77 1.61 5.52 -8.39
N ILE A 78 2.57 5.77 -7.51
CA ILE A 78 3.18 4.76 -6.62
C ILE A 78 2.68 4.93 -5.20
N VAL A 79 2.63 6.17 -4.72
CA VAL A 79 2.18 6.51 -3.37
C VAL A 79 0.77 7.08 -3.45
N ILE A 80 -0.18 6.38 -2.85
CA ILE A 80 -1.59 6.78 -2.78
C ILE A 80 -2.08 6.70 -1.34
N SER A 81 -3.09 7.50 -1.00
CA SER A 81 -3.68 7.45 0.33
C SER A 81 -4.49 6.16 0.53
N GLY A 82 -4.62 5.72 1.79
CA GLY A 82 -5.49 4.60 2.15
C GLY A 82 -6.96 4.84 1.76
N LEU A 83 -7.42 6.09 1.81
CA LEU A 83 -8.76 6.48 1.39
C LEU A 83 -8.96 6.35 -0.13
N ASP A 84 -7.99 6.78 -0.92
CA ASP A 84 -8.05 6.63 -2.40
C ASP A 84 -8.01 5.15 -2.82
N GLU A 85 -7.23 4.34 -2.08
CA GLU A 85 -7.21 2.88 -2.27
C GLU A 85 -8.57 2.27 -1.93
N LEU A 86 -9.15 2.63 -0.79
CA LEU A 86 -10.47 2.15 -0.36
C LEU A 86 -11.54 2.50 -1.40
N ALA A 87 -11.61 3.76 -1.82
CA ALA A 87 -12.55 4.21 -2.83
C ALA A 87 -12.36 3.50 -4.19
N ARG A 88 -11.12 3.09 -4.53
CA ARG A 88 -10.91 2.26 -5.72
C ARG A 88 -11.46 0.85 -5.53
N MET A 89 -11.22 0.24 -4.37
CA MET A 89 -11.72 -1.10 -4.08
C MET A 89 -13.25 -1.14 -4.08
N ASP A 90 -13.92 -0.12 -3.57
CA ASP A 90 -15.39 -0.01 -3.61
C ASP A 90 -15.90 0.01 -5.06
N ARG A 91 -15.26 0.79 -5.93
CA ARG A 91 -15.60 0.79 -7.36
C ARG A 91 -15.36 -0.56 -8.03
N GLU A 92 -14.25 -1.23 -7.73
CA GLU A 92 -13.94 -2.56 -8.26
C GLU A 92 -15.01 -3.59 -7.83
N VAL A 93 -15.55 -3.47 -6.62
CA VAL A 93 -16.64 -4.31 -6.11
C VAL A 93 -17.95 -4.06 -6.86
N ASP A 94 -18.32 -2.79 -7.03
CA ASP A 94 -19.53 -2.37 -7.74
C ASP A 94 -19.52 -2.82 -9.21
N GLU A 95 -18.38 -2.67 -9.89
CA GLU A 95 -18.20 -3.03 -11.30
C GLU A 95 -18.22 -4.56 -11.53
N LEU A 96 -17.70 -5.33 -10.58
CA LEU A 96 -17.58 -6.79 -10.71
C LEU A 96 -18.77 -7.56 -10.09
N GLY A 97 -19.71 -6.88 -9.43
CA GLY A 97 -20.85 -7.51 -8.75
C GLY A 97 -20.43 -8.52 -7.66
N ARG A 98 -19.20 -8.42 -7.15
CA ARG A 98 -18.65 -9.33 -6.15
C ARG A 98 -19.04 -8.86 -4.76
N SER A 99 -20.09 -9.44 -4.19
CA SER A 99 -20.51 -9.17 -2.81
C SER A 99 -19.34 -9.39 -1.83
N VAL A 100 -18.98 -8.34 -1.08
CA VAL A 100 -18.01 -8.37 0.04
C VAL A 100 -18.65 -8.86 1.35
N ASN A 101 -19.85 -9.46 1.28
CA ASN A 101 -20.40 -10.22 2.42
C ASN A 101 -19.67 -11.54 2.65
#